data_AF-A0A2N3B713-F1
#
_entry.id   AF-A0A2N3B713-F1
#
_cell.length_a   1.000
_cell.length_b   1.000
_cell.length_c   1.000
_cell.angle_alpha   90.00
_cell.angle_beta   90.00
_cell.angle_gamma   90.00
#
_symmetry.space_group_name_H-M   'P 1'
#
loop_
_entity.id
_entity.type
_entity.pdbx_description
1 polymer ?
#
loop_
_entity_poly.entity_id
_entity_poly.type
_entity_poly.pdbx_seq_one_letter_code
_entity_poly.pdbx_strand_id
1 'polypeptide(L)'
;TIEMSRKRYGCTAIVDEDGRLAGAFTDGDLRRCIAVHNLDEHIVNHMTPQPLTASNSMLAVDALALMNDNAVSVLFITEDEKLTGIVHIHDLVRLGIT
;
A
#
# COMPACT_ATOMS: atom_id res chain seq x y z
N THR A 1 -0.52 8.92 -12.52
CA THR A 1 0.68 8.07 -12.33
C THR A 1 1.88 8.76 -11.71
N ILE A 2 1.93 10.10 -11.57
CA ILE A 2 3.12 10.85 -11.09
C ILE A 2 3.64 10.32 -9.73
N GLU A 3 2.77 10.09 -8.75
CA GLU A 3 3.19 9.61 -7.42
C GLU A 3 3.71 8.17 -7.41
N MET A 4 3.00 7.23 -8.05
CA MET A 4 3.43 5.83 -8.15
C MET A 4 4.79 5.69 -8.85
N SER A 5 5.01 6.45 -9.93
CA SER A 5 6.29 6.46 -10.65
C SER A 5 7.43 7.13 -9.87
N ARG A 6 7.15 8.16 -9.05
CA ARG A 6 8.16 8.84 -8.24
C ARG A 6 8.64 8.01 -7.06
N LYS A 7 7.72 7.31 -6.38
CA LYS A 7 8.00 6.66 -5.09
C LYS A 7 8.47 5.20 -5.23
N ARG A 8 8.34 4.59 -6.42
CA ARG A 8 8.78 3.20 -6.73
C ARG A 8 8.16 2.10 -5.87
N TYR A 9 7.07 2.38 -5.15
CA TYR A 9 6.34 1.38 -4.36
C TYR A 9 5.34 0.56 -5.19
N GLY A 10 5.10 0.94 -6.46
CA GLY A 10 4.11 0.28 -7.32
C GLY A 10 2.67 0.41 -6.82
N CYS A 11 2.43 1.27 -5.84
CA CYS A 11 1.14 1.56 -5.27
C CYS A 11 1.04 2.98 -4.70
N THR A 12 -0.17 3.38 -4.37
CA THR A 12 -0.50 4.61 -3.64
C THR A 12 -1.62 4.33 -2.65
N ALA A 13 -1.58 5.00 -1.50
CA ALA A 13 -2.64 4.96 -0.52
C ALA A 13 -3.75 5.95 -0.89
N ILE A 14 -4.99 5.59 -0.56
CA ILE A 14 -6.16 6.46 -0.66
C ILE A 14 -6.61 6.73 0.76
N VAL A 15 -6.70 8.01 1.12
CA VAL A 15 -7.12 8.47 2.44
C VAL A 15 -8.39 9.30 2.36
N ASP A 16 -9.18 9.31 3.43
CA ASP A 16 -10.30 10.23 3.59
C ASP A 16 -9.83 11.65 3.97
N GLU A 17 -10.79 12.56 4.17
CA GLU A 17 -10.53 13.96 4.55
C GLU A 17 -9.86 14.10 5.93
N ASP A 18 -10.02 13.10 6.81
CA ASP A 18 -9.42 13.05 8.15
C ASP A 18 -8.02 12.37 8.16
N GLY A 19 -7.57 11.90 6.99
CA GLY A 19 -6.30 11.19 6.80
C GLY A 19 -6.34 9.70 7.15
N ARG A 20 -7.53 9.11 7.35
CA ARG A 20 -7.68 7.67 7.59
C ARG A 20 -7.49 6.88 6.31
N LEU A 21 -6.85 5.72 6.42
CA LEU A 21 -6.58 4.86 5.27
C LEU A 21 -7.86 4.20 4.77
N ALA A 22 -8.37 4.63 3.62
CA ALA A 22 -9.58 4.12 2.99
C ALA A 22 -9.30 2.95 2.03
N GLY A 23 -8.12 2.96 1.37
CA GLY A 23 -7.78 1.96 0.38
C GLY A 23 -6.35 2.05 -0.13
N ALA A 24 -5.98 1.12 -1.00
CA ALA A 24 -4.74 1.16 -1.78
C ALA A 24 -5.01 0.88 -3.26
N PHE A 25 -4.28 1.57 -4.13
CA PHE A 25 -4.33 1.37 -5.56
C PHE A 25 -2.95 1.05 -6.11
N THR A 26 -2.84 0.02 -6.93
CA THR A 26 -1.56 -0.53 -7.40
C THR A 26 -1.41 -0.43 -8.92
N ASP A 27 -0.19 -0.62 -9.42
CA ASP A 27 0.06 -0.79 -10.86
C ASP A 27 -0.73 -1.97 -11.45
N GLY A 28 -1.06 -2.98 -10.63
CA GLY A 28 -1.92 -4.09 -11.01
C GLY A 28 -3.36 -3.65 -11.27
N ASP A 29 -3.91 -2.79 -10.42
CA ASP A 29 -5.23 -2.18 -10.60
C ASP A 29 -5.25 -1.30 -11.85
N LEU A 30 -4.23 -0.45 -12.01
CA LEU A 30 -4.09 0.40 -13.20
C LEU A 30 -4.05 -0.42 -14.49
N ARG A 31 -3.24 -1.48 -14.52
CA ARG A 31 -3.15 -2.38 -15.67
C ARG A 31 -4.52 -3.00 -16.01
N ARG A 32 -5.30 -3.40 -15.00
CA ARG A 32 -6.66 -3.91 -15.20
C ARG A 32 -7.60 -2.86 -15.77
N CYS A 33 -7.57 -1.63 -15.25
CA CYS A 33 -8.39 -0.52 -15.74
C CYS A 33 -8.11 -0.20 -17.22
N ILE A 34 -6.82 -0.17 -17.60
CA ILE A 34 -6.38 0.05 -18.99
C ILE A 34 -6.90 -1.06 -19.91
N ALA A 35 -6.82 -2.32 -19.47
CA ALA A 35 -7.22 -3.48 -20.28
C ALA A 35 -8.71 -3.47 -20.67
N VAL A 36 -9.56 -2.80 -19.87
CA VAL A 36 -11.00 -2.65 -20.13
C VAL A 36 -11.39 -1.25 -20.62
N HIS A 37 -10.41 -0.41 -20.99
CA HIS A 37 -10.62 0.98 -21.40
C HIS A 37 -11.44 1.82 -20.41
N ASN A 38 -11.29 1.55 -19.11
CA ASN A 38 -12.07 2.18 -18.05
C ASN A 38 -11.17 3.02 -17.15
N LEU A 39 -10.84 4.23 -17.61
CA LEU A 39 -9.95 5.15 -16.87
C LEU A 39 -10.68 6.37 -16.30
N ASP A 40 -11.92 6.59 -16.71
CA ASP A 40 -12.74 7.73 -16.28
C ASP A 40 -13.57 7.44 -15.02
N GLU A 41 -13.58 6.19 -14.56
CA GLU A 41 -14.26 5.79 -13.33
C GLU A 41 -13.54 6.25 -12.05
N HIS A 42 -14.32 6.39 -10.97
CA HIS A 42 -13.78 6.76 -9.68
C HIS A 42 -12.85 5.68 -9.15
N ILE A 43 -11.67 6.09 -8.66
CA ILE A 43 -10.62 5.19 -8.15
C ILE A 43 -11.13 4.24 -7.05
N VAL A 44 -12.16 4.65 -6.28
CA VAL A 44 -12.80 3.84 -5.24
C VAL A 44 -13.40 2.53 -5.77
N ASN A 45 -13.77 2.47 -7.05
CA ASN A 45 -14.30 1.26 -7.70
C ASN A 45 -13.20 0.27 -8.08
N HIS A 46 -11.93 0.70 -8.05
CA HIS A 46 -10.79 -0.06 -8.53
C HIS A 46 -9.69 -0.26 -7.48
N MET A 47 -9.82 0.37 -6.32
CA MET A 47 -8.89 0.20 -5.21
C MET A 47 -9.16 -1.10 -4.45
N THR A 48 -8.15 -1.58 -3.74
CA THR A 48 -8.32 -2.56 -2.67
C THR A 48 -8.78 -1.84 -1.41
N PRO A 49 -10.01 -2.07 -0.91
CA PRO A 49 -10.47 -1.51 0.35
C PRO A 49 -9.73 -2.19 1.51
N GLN A 50 -9.47 -1.45 2.59
CA GLN A 50 -8.82 -1.98 3.80
C GLN A 50 -7.52 -2.76 3.50
N PRO A 51 -6.49 -2.12 2.93
CA PRO A 51 -5.23 -2.78 2.64
C PRO A 51 -4.55 -3.26 3.93
N LEU A 52 -3.55 -4.13 3.79
CA LEU A 52 -2.80 -4.64 4.94
C LEU A 52 -2.08 -3.49 5.67
N THR A 53 -2.25 -3.43 6.97
CA THR A 53 -1.68 -2.37 7.84
C THR A 53 -0.90 -2.95 9.01
N ALA A 54 -0.02 -2.12 9.56
CA ALA A 54 0.64 -2.36 10.84
C ALA A 54 0.76 -1.07 11.65
N SER A 55 0.85 -1.22 12.98
CA SER A 55 1.16 -0.10 13.89
C SER A 55 2.61 0.35 13.72
N ASN A 56 2.90 1.62 14.02
CA ASN A 56 4.26 2.17 14.13
C ASN A 56 5.12 1.45 15.20
N SER A 57 4.50 0.72 16.12
CA SER A 57 5.14 -0.02 17.20
C SER A 57 5.44 -1.48 16.85
N MET A 58 5.02 -1.96 15.67
CA MET A 58 5.27 -3.33 15.24
C MET A 58 6.77 -3.54 14.97
N LEU A 59 7.31 -4.68 15.42
CA LEU A 59 8.69 -5.02 15.11
C LEU A 59 8.85 -5.29 13.61
N ALA A 60 9.98 -4.89 13.05
CA ALA A 60 10.22 -5.01 11.63
C ALA A 60 10.28 -6.48 11.14
N VAL A 61 10.66 -7.41 12.01
CA VAL A 61 10.61 -8.85 11.74
C VAL A 61 9.17 -9.36 11.63
N ASP A 62 8.28 -8.89 12.51
CA ASP A 62 6.87 -9.25 12.50
C ASP A 62 6.17 -8.63 11.27
N ALA A 63 6.54 -7.40 10.91
CA ALA A 63 6.10 -6.75 9.69
C ALA A 63 6.51 -7.57 8.45
N LEU A 64 7.76 -8.04 8.38
CA LEU A 64 8.24 -8.89 7.28
C LEU A 64 7.46 -10.22 7.20
N ALA A 65 7.25 -10.88 8.35
CA ALA A 65 6.47 -12.11 8.42
C ALA A 65 5.03 -11.88 7.93
N LEU A 66 4.37 -10.84 8.43
CA LEU A 66 3.01 -10.46 8.04
C LEU A 66 2.89 -10.20 6.53
N MET A 67 3.87 -9.50 5.95
CA MET A 67 3.93 -9.24 4.51
C MET A 67 4.07 -10.53 3.70
N ASN A 68 4.92 -11.46 4.13
CA ASN A 68 5.11 -12.76 3.48
C ASN A 68 3.84 -13.61 3.56
N ASP A 69 3.20 -13.69 4.73
CA ASP A 69 1.99 -14.49 4.95
C ASP A 69 0.83 -14.01 4.07
N ASN A 70 0.78 -12.72 3.76
CA ASN A 70 -0.24 -12.11 2.90
C ASN A 70 0.22 -11.96 1.44
N ALA A 71 1.43 -12.39 1.10
CA ALA A 71 2.04 -12.24 -0.22
C ALA A 71 2.01 -10.80 -0.77
N VAL A 72 2.26 -9.80 0.09
CA VAL A 72 2.32 -8.38 -0.29
C VAL A 72 3.73 -7.80 -0.16
N SER A 73 4.09 -6.88 -1.05
CA SER A 73 5.40 -6.22 -1.04
C SER A 73 5.41 -4.87 -0.31
N VAL A 74 4.23 -4.37 0.09
CA VAL A 74 4.03 -3.08 0.74
C VAL A 74 3.14 -3.27 1.97
N LEU A 75 3.51 -2.61 3.07
CA LEU A 75 2.75 -2.52 4.30
C LEU A 75 2.51 -1.06 4.64
N PHE A 76 1.25 -0.68 4.87
CA PHE A 76 0.90 0.67 5.29
C PHE A 76 1.01 0.79 6.81
N ILE A 77 1.64 1.86 7.28
CA ILE A 77 1.79 2.10 8.71
C ILE A 77 0.69 3.07 9.15
N THR A 78 -0.07 2.67 10.15
CA THR A 78 -1.18 3.46 10.68
C THR A 78 -1.04 3.69 12.19
N GLU A 79 -1.57 4.82 12.65
CA GLU A 79 -1.74 5.16 14.06
C GLU A 79 -3.14 5.78 14.21
N ASP A 80 -3.98 5.21 15.08
CA ASP A 80 -5.40 5.59 15.19
C ASP A 80 -6.12 5.66 13.84
N GLU A 81 -5.93 4.64 12.99
CA GLU A 81 -6.44 4.50 11.61
C GLU A 81 -5.88 5.50 10.60
N LYS A 82 -5.11 6.50 11.04
CA LYS A 82 -4.48 7.49 10.15
C LYS A 82 -3.24 6.92 9.51
N LEU A 83 -3.08 7.16 8.22
CA LEU A 83 -1.88 6.77 7.49
C LEU A 83 -0.70 7.63 7.93
N THR A 84 0.32 7.00 8.52
CA THR A 84 1.54 7.69 9.00
C THR A 84 2.78 7.29 8.21
N GLY A 85 2.75 6.17 7.49
CA GLY A 85 3.90 5.73 6.71
C GLY A 85 3.63 4.54 5.79
N ILE A 86 4.70 4.09 5.15
CA ILE A 86 4.71 2.96 4.23
C ILE A 86 6.06 2.26 4.34
N VAL A 87 6.04 0.93 4.31
CA VAL A 87 7.23 0.09 4.31
C VAL A 87 7.17 -0.84 3.11
N HIS A 88 8.27 -0.92 2.35
CA HIS A 88 8.42 -1.91 1.30
C HIS A 88 9.28 -3.07 1.79
N ILE A 89 8.96 -4.29 1.35
CA ILE A 89 9.67 -5.50 1.80
C ILE A 89 11.18 -5.42 1.55
N HIS A 90 11.58 -4.84 0.40
CA HIS A 90 12.98 -4.61 0.06
C HIS A 90 13.70 -3.67 1.02
N ASP A 91 13.01 -2.75 1.68
CA ASP A 91 13.64 -1.88 2.68
C ASP A 91 14.02 -2.70 3.92
N LEU A 92 13.14 -3.61 4.35
CA LEU A 92 13.41 -4.52 5.47
C LEU A 92 14.56 -5.48 5.16
N VAL A 93 14.54 -6.10 3.99
CA VAL A 93 15.59 -7.04 3.55
C VAL A 93 16.95 -6.33 3.44
N ARG A 94 16.99 -5.08 2.94
CA ARG A 94 18.23 -4.30 2.83
C ARG A 94 18.83 -3.93 4.19
N LEU A 95 18.01 -3.85 5.23
CA LEU A 95 18.45 -3.61 6.61
C LEU A 95 18.94 -4.88 7.31
N GLY A 96 18.93 -6.03 6.63
CA GLY A 96 19.39 -7.31 7.17
C GLY A 96 18.33 -8.04 8.00
N ILE A 97 17.06 -7.66 7.89
CA ILE A 97 15.94 -8.38 8.49
C ILE A 97 15.59 -9.55 7.55
N THR A 98 15.64 -10.79 8.06
CA THR A 98 15.42 -12.02 7.28
C THR A 98 14.52 -13.00 8.02
#